data_AF-A0A8H4QUH3-F1
#
_entry.id   AF-A0A8H4QUH3-F1
#
_cell.length_a   1.000
_cell.length_b   1.000
_cell.length_c   1.000
_cell.angle_alpha   90.00
_cell.angle_beta   90.00
_cell.angle_gamma   90.00
#
_symmetry.space_group_name_H-M   'P 1'
#
loop_
_entity.id
_entity.type
_entity.pdbx_description
1 polymer ?
#
loop_
_entity_poly.entity_id
_entity_poly.type
_entity_poly.pdbx_seq_one_letter_code
_entity_poly.pdbx_strand_id
1 'polypeptide(L)'
;MRSLAIYAATALLFVRSAHAHGYLTVPASRTRLGSEAGIDTCPECTILEPVTAWPDITAAQVGRSGPCGYNARVSVDYNTPSGTLWGATPVATYAPGSIATVQWCVDHNGDHAGMFSYRICQDQNLVDKLLTPGYIPTNDEKQALEDCFEAGLLSCTDVPEQECDFNADCTEGETCWRNDWFTCEAFEGGKCQGVDNAPLNSCFTSIAGGYTVTKKIKIPETYVSNHTIMSFRWNSFQTAQVYLTCADIAILPAGSAGGGAPGTSSSSSSTGGSTSTSTSKPTSTSTTSATTTSSTTSPTGSCASPVSTVSVSFNELVTTVFGDTIKVAGSISQLGSWDPNSAPALSAAQYTNANPLWSTTIDLPAGIPYRTEWVELADIQSHFKKLGIQPTRKVGEEDLYTVPAIFNTATGEYVSDTWRIAEYLEKQYPDTPTLFPNDTKGLQAAFTAAHIQTVPTLVPYMVSQTPARLSQRSAEYFIKSREVEFKLKKFEEFMPTGEKVDQDWKKIEESFEMLDKWFRETDEKGPFMLGNKISWADVNMVSFLKWIKFVLGEGSKEWGWIKSWNGGRWGNLLKEFDQYSTIVV
;
A
#
# COMPACT_ATOMS: atom_id res chain seq x y z
N MET A 1 -26.68 18.95 -36.46
CA MET A 1 -27.80 18.09 -36.01
C MET A 1 -27.23 16.67 -35.94
N ARG A 2 -26.98 16.10 -34.75
CA ARG A 2 -27.84 15.07 -34.09
C ARG A 2 -28.32 14.02 -35.11
N SER A 3 -28.17 12.71 -34.98
CA SER A 3 -27.93 11.83 -33.83
C SER A 3 -27.89 10.37 -34.32
N LEU A 4 -27.24 9.51 -33.51
CA LEU A 4 -27.60 8.13 -33.13
C LEU A 4 -27.33 6.88 -34.00
N ALA A 5 -26.96 5.83 -33.23
CA ALA A 5 -26.78 4.39 -33.51
C ALA A 5 -25.45 4.05 -34.20
N ILE A 6 -24.53 3.31 -33.58
CA ILE A 6 -24.66 1.88 -33.23
C ILE A 6 -23.86 1.56 -31.95
N TYR A 7 -24.50 0.92 -30.97
CA TYR A 7 -23.88 0.27 -29.81
C TYR A 7 -24.20 -1.23 -29.89
N ALA A 8 -23.14 -2.06 -29.89
CA ALA A 8 -23.03 -3.51 -29.71
C ALA A 8 -21.97 -4.01 -30.70
N ALA A 9 -20.95 -4.79 -30.38
CA ALA A 9 -20.46 -5.38 -29.14
C ALA A 9 -19.05 -5.90 -29.45
N THR A 10 -18.08 -5.79 -28.53
CA THR A 10 -17.07 -6.83 -28.27
C THR A 10 -16.31 -6.54 -26.97
N ALA A 11 -16.66 -7.31 -25.94
CA ALA A 11 -15.78 -7.68 -24.82
C ALA A 11 -14.70 -8.66 -25.37
N LEU A 12 -13.52 -8.93 -24.83
CA LEU A 12 -12.80 -8.78 -23.56
C LEU A 12 -11.31 -8.55 -23.94
N LEU A 13 -10.42 -7.97 -23.14
CA LEU A 13 -9.66 -8.69 -22.10
C LEU A 13 -8.98 -7.65 -21.18
N PHE A 14 -9.64 -7.34 -20.08
CA PHE A 14 -9.00 -6.84 -18.87
C PHE A 14 -8.75 -8.07 -17.99
N VAL A 15 -7.49 -8.44 -17.74
CA VAL A 15 -7.19 -9.13 -16.49
C VAL A 15 -7.21 -8.05 -15.41
N ARG A 16 -8.38 -7.83 -14.83
CA ARG A 16 -8.54 -7.03 -13.62
C ARG A 16 -7.79 -7.75 -12.51
N SER A 17 -6.84 -7.11 -11.85
CA SER A 17 -6.46 -7.46 -10.46
C SER A 17 -7.62 -7.07 -9.54
N ALA A 18 -8.77 -7.70 -9.74
CA ALA A 18 -9.90 -7.58 -8.84
C ALA A 18 -9.45 -8.26 -7.54
N HIS A 19 -9.33 -7.50 -6.46
CA HIS A 19 -9.21 -8.09 -5.14
C HIS A 19 -10.62 -8.03 -4.54
N ALA A 20 -11.07 -9.11 -3.93
CA ALA A 20 -12.38 -9.10 -3.28
C ALA A 20 -12.24 -8.26 -2.03
N HIS A 21 -13.36 -7.77 -1.55
CA HIS A 21 -13.31 -6.88 -0.41
C HIS A 21 -14.61 -7.04 0.36
N GLY A 22 -14.50 -7.58 1.57
CA GLY A 22 -15.65 -7.69 2.45
C GLY A 22 -15.29 -8.10 3.87
N TYR A 23 -16.21 -7.84 4.79
CA TYR A 23 -16.02 -8.10 6.22
C TYR A 23 -17.36 -8.24 6.94
N LEU A 24 -17.37 -8.95 8.07
CA LEU A 24 -18.53 -9.12 8.94
C LEU A 24 -18.98 -7.78 9.56
N THR A 25 -20.26 -7.45 9.48
CA THR A 25 -20.84 -6.21 10.05
C THR A 25 -21.88 -6.45 11.14
N VAL A 26 -22.60 -7.58 11.11
CA VAL A 26 -23.57 -7.97 12.16
C VAL A 26 -23.35 -9.44 12.56
N PRO A 27 -23.07 -9.72 13.84
CA PRO A 27 -22.74 -8.76 14.90
C PRO A 27 -21.49 -7.94 14.57
N ALA A 28 -21.28 -6.81 15.26
CA ALA A 28 -20.16 -5.91 14.97
C ALA A 28 -18.82 -6.65 15.15
N SER A 29 -18.11 -6.87 14.04
CA SER A 29 -16.81 -7.54 14.07
C SER A 29 -15.72 -6.64 14.65
N ARG A 30 -14.61 -7.23 15.06
CA ARG A 30 -13.40 -6.49 15.45
C ARG A 30 -12.92 -5.58 14.32
N THR A 31 -13.05 -6.02 13.07
CA THR A 31 -12.74 -5.22 11.86
C THR A 31 -13.66 -4.02 11.71
N ARG A 32 -14.97 -4.20 11.93
CA ARG A 32 -15.93 -3.09 11.95
C ARG A 32 -15.59 -2.08 13.05
N LEU A 33 -15.37 -2.56 14.27
CA LEU A 33 -15.01 -1.72 15.41
C LEU A 33 -13.68 -0.97 15.18
N GLY A 34 -12.69 -1.62 14.55
CA GLY A 34 -11.43 -0.99 14.16
C GLY A 34 -11.63 0.17 13.18
N SER A 35 -12.53 0.00 12.20
CA SER A 35 -12.91 1.06 11.25
C SER A 35 -13.68 2.19 11.94
N GLU A 36 -14.70 1.88 12.74
CA GLU A 36 -15.49 2.86 13.49
C GLU A 36 -14.63 3.66 14.49
N ALA A 37 -13.55 3.07 15.01
CA ALA A 37 -12.56 3.73 15.85
C ALA A 37 -11.51 4.56 15.08
N GLY A 38 -11.55 4.56 13.74
CA GLY A 38 -10.58 5.27 12.89
C GLY A 38 -9.19 4.63 12.82
N ILE A 39 -9.06 3.37 13.26
CA ILE A 39 -7.81 2.60 13.20
C ILE A 39 -7.67 1.89 11.85
N ASP A 40 -8.78 1.38 11.32
CA ASP A 40 -8.81 0.65 10.05
C ASP A 40 -9.38 1.53 8.93
N THR A 41 -8.52 1.93 8.01
CA THR A 41 -8.90 2.79 6.87
C THR A 41 -9.51 2.03 5.71
N CYS A 42 -9.45 0.69 5.72
CA CYS A 42 -10.07 -0.18 4.72
C CYS A 42 -10.47 -1.51 5.38
N PRO A 43 -11.59 -1.56 6.12
CA PRO A 43 -12.00 -2.79 6.82
C PRO A 43 -12.15 -3.99 5.89
N GLU A 44 -12.65 -3.74 4.68
CA GLU A 44 -12.84 -4.73 3.63
C GLU A 44 -11.53 -5.28 3.03
N CYS A 45 -10.38 -4.67 3.33
CA CYS A 45 -9.05 -5.13 2.92
C CYS A 45 -8.45 -6.22 3.85
N THR A 46 -9.22 -6.74 4.80
CA THR A 46 -8.78 -7.82 5.71
C THR A 46 -8.75 -9.15 4.96
N ILE A 47 -7.61 -9.44 4.33
CA ILE A 47 -7.47 -10.49 3.31
C ILE A 47 -6.40 -11.53 3.66
N LEU A 48 -6.66 -12.78 3.29
CA LEU A 48 -5.71 -13.88 3.24
C LEU A 48 -5.41 -14.21 1.77
N GLU A 49 -4.19 -13.92 1.33
CA GLU A 49 -3.74 -14.18 -0.04
C GLU A 49 -2.21 -14.30 -0.15
N PRO A 50 -1.69 -14.97 -1.20
CA PRO A 50 -2.42 -15.83 -2.13
C PRO A 50 -2.71 -17.20 -1.49
N VAL A 51 -3.92 -17.74 -1.68
CA VAL A 51 -4.31 -19.08 -1.20
C VAL A 51 -5.23 -19.81 -2.18
N THR A 52 -5.25 -21.14 -2.12
CA THR A 52 -6.27 -21.94 -2.85
C THR A 52 -7.62 -21.79 -2.14
N ALA A 53 -8.46 -20.86 -2.60
CA ALA A 53 -9.77 -20.59 -2.02
C ALA A 53 -10.90 -21.48 -2.59
N TRP A 54 -10.67 -22.10 -3.75
CA TRP A 54 -11.66 -22.86 -4.53
C TRP A 54 -10.99 -24.01 -5.31
N PRO A 55 -11.68 -25.15 -5.59
CA PRO A 55 -13.01 -25.54 -5.08
C PRO A 55 -12.99 -26.06 -3.64
N ASP A 56 -11.83 -26.41 -3.10
CA ASP A 56 -11.74 -26.80 -1.69
C ASP A 56 -11.77 -25.55 -0.80
N ILE A 57 -12.97 -25.23 -0.32
CA ILE A 57 -13.21 -24.03 0.48
C ILE A 57 -12.65 -24.12 1.91
N THR A 58 -12.08 -25.26 2.29
CA THR A 58 -11.51 -25.49 3.63
C THR A 58 -10.00 -25.76 3.63
N ALA A 59 -9.40 -26.12 2.49
CA ALA A 59 -7.99 -26.52 2.40
C ALA A 59 -6.98 -25.42 2.74
N ALA A 60 -7.30 -24.15 2.47
CA ALA A 60 -6.36 -23.05 2.70
C ALA A 60 -6.05 -22.88 4.20
N GLN A 61 -4.77 -22.98 4.55
CA GLN A 61 -4.28 -22.59 5.88
C GLN A 61 -4.38 -21.08 6.07
N VAL A 62 -4.72 -20.66 7.30
CA VAL A 62 -5.04 -19.25 7.59
C VAL A 62 -3.83 -18.38 7.95
N GLY A 63 -2.68 -19.00 8.21
CA GLY A 63 -1.41 -18.31 8.46
C GLY A 63 -1.55 -17.17 9.48
N ARG A 64 -1.04 -15.98 9.11
CA ARG A 64 -1.12 -14.78 9.97
C ARG A 64 -2.53 -14.25 10.11
N SER A 65 -3.39 -14.43 9.10
CA SER A 65 -4.76 -13.91 9.12
C SER A 65 -5.54 -14.53 10.27
N GLY A 66 -5.40 -15.83 10.51
CA GLY A 66 -6.15 -16.52 11.56
C GLY A 66 -7.67 -16.36 11.40
N PRO A 67 -8.46 -16.81 12.39
CA PRO A 67 -9.92 -16.76 12.32
C PRO A 67 -10.50 -15.33 12.43
N CYS A 68 -9.73 -14.35 12.92
CA CYS A 68 -10.20 -12.97 13.08
C CYS A 68 -9.69 -12.00 12.02
N GLY A 69 -8.74 -12.43 11.18
CA GLY A 69 -8.18 -11.60 10.12
C GLY A 69 -6.94 -10.80 10.52
N TYR A 70 -6.10 -10.55 9.53
CA TYR A 70 -4.99 -9.60 9.58
C TYR A 70 -5.17 -8.60 8.46
N ASN A 71 -5.26 -7.31 8.80
CA ASN A 71 -5.38 -6.25 7.81
C ASN A 71 -4.00 -5.66 7.52
N ALA A 72 -3.43 -6.03 6.38
CA ALA A 72 -2.12 -5.56 5.95
C ALA A 72 -2.08 -4.05 5.64
N ARG A 73 -3.22 -3.43 5.26
CA ARG A 73 -3.30 -1.99 4.96
C ARG A 73 -2.88 -1.13 6.14
N VAL A 74 -3.34 -1.52 7.33
CA VAL A 74 -3.12 -0.80 8.58
C VAL A 74 -2.22 -1.57 9.56
N SER A 75 -1.72 -2.74 9.16
CA SER A 75 -0.92 -3.64 9.99
C SER A 75 -1.59 -4.05 11.30
N VAL A 76 -2.91 -4.27 11.26
CA VAL A 76 -3.72 -4.65 12.43
C VAL A 76 -3.96 -6.15 12.44
N ASP A 77 -3.69 -6.79 13.57
CA ASP A 77 -4.00 -8.20 13.83
C ASP A 77 -5.23 -8.30 14.73
N TYR A 78 -6.38 -8.65 14.15
CA TYR A 78 -7.65 -8.73 14.87
C TYR A 78 -7.78 -9.98 15.74
N ASN A 79 -6.81 -10.91 15.67
CA ASN A 79 -6.77 -12.07 16.56
C ASN A 79 -6.43 -11.68 18.01
N THR A 80 -5.99 -10.45 18.25
CA THR A 80 -5.66 -9.94 19.59
C THR A 80 -6.62 -8.82 20.00
N PRO A 81 -7.15 -8.80 21.25
CA PRO A 81 -7.92 -7.68 21.76
C PRO A 81 -7.10 -6.39 21.81
N SER A 82 -7.73 -5.25 21.53
CA SER A 82 -7.08 -3.93 21.56
C SER A 82 -7.73 -3.04 22.62
N GLY A 83 -7.19 -3.08 23.84
CA GLY A 83 -7.63 -2.21 24.94
C GLY A 83 -9.15 -2.22 25.11
N THR A 84 -9.80 -1.09 24.84
CA THR A 84 -11.26 -0.93 24.87
C THR A 84 -11.91 -0.84 23.48
N LEU A 85 -11.14 -0.98 22.40
CA LEU A 85 -11.61 -0.77 21.02
C LEU A 85 -12.33 -2.00 20.47
N TRP A 86 -11.75 -3.18 20.67
CA TRP A 86 -12.35 -4.46 20.28
C TRP A 86 -11.80 -5.60 21.14
N GLY A 87 -12.50 -6.73 21.18
CA GLY A 87 -12.01 -7.92 21.86
C GLY A 87 -12.18 -7.94 23.38
N ALA A 88 -12.54 -6.82 24.01
CA ALA A 88 -12.61 -6.69 25.47
C ALA A 88 -13.92 -7.23 26.06
N THR A 89 -15.03 -7.08 25.33
CA THR A 89 -16.36 -7.50 25.77
C THR A 89 -17.19 -7.99 24.58
N PRO A 90 -18.13 -8.92 24.80
CA PRO A 90 -19.13 -9.28 23.81
C PRO A 90 -19.89 -8.06 23.26
N VAL A 91 -20.08 -8.00 21.95
CA VAL A 91 -20.92 -7.00 21.27
C VAL A 91 -22.37 -7.43 21.12
N ALA A 92 -22.64 -8.73 21.28
CA ALA A 92 -23.97 -9.33 21.20
C ALA A 92 -24.08 -10.52 22.15
N THR A 93 -25.27 -10.76 22.68
CA THR A 93 -25.59 -11.93 23.50
C THR A 93 -26.72 -12.72 22.87
N TYR A 94 -26.53 -14.02 22.73
CA TYR A 94 -27.51 -14.95 22.17
C TYR A 94 -27.91 -16.01 23.20
N ALA A 95 -29.09 -16.60 23.02
CA ALA A 95 -29.47 -17.80 23.77
C ALA A 95 -29.00 -19.06 23.03
N PRO A 96 -28.57 -20.13 23.73
CA PRO A 96 -28.32 -21.42 23.10
C PRO A 96 -29.53 -21.87 22.25
N GLY A 97 -29.28 -22.33 21.02
CA GLY A 97 -30.32 -22.76 20.09
C GLY A 97 -31.12 -21.65 19.40
N SER A 98 -30.89 -20.38 19.74
CA SER A 98 -31.58 -19.25 19.10
C SER A 98 -31.14 -19.05 17.64
N ILE A 99 -32.03 -18.51 16.82
CA ILE A 99 -31.72 -18.12 15.44
C ILE A 99 -31.31 -16.65 15.46
N ALA A 100 -30.13 -16.35 14.90
CA ALA A 100 -29.55 -15.01 14.82
C ALA A 100 -29.43 -14.56 13.37
N THR A 101 -29.68 -13.27 13.13
CA THR A 101 -29.33 -12.62 11.86
C THR A 101 -27.85 -12.28 11.86
N VAL A 102 -27.17 -12.64 10.79
CA VAL A 102 -25.78 -12.28 10.51
C VAL A 102 -25.70 -11.55 9.18
N GLN A 103 -24.78 -10.61 9.09
CA GLN A 103 -24.58 -9.79 7.91
C GLN A 103 -23.11 -9.50 7.72
N TRP A 104 -22.66 -9.59 6.48
CA TRP A 104 -21.37 -9.07 6.06
C TRP A 104 -21.57 -8.02 4.97
N CYS A 105 -20.52 -7.23 4.72
CA CYS A 105 -20.52 -6.17 3.73
C CYS A 105 -19.56 -6.52 2.61
N VAL A 106 -20.02 -6.48 1.37
CA VAL A 106 -19.20 -6.65 0.17
C VAL A 106 -19.01 -5.30 -0.53
N ASP A 107 -17.78 -4.94 -0.87
CA ASP A 107 -17.49 -3.71 -1.61
C ASP A 107 -17.97 -3.83 -3.07
N HIS A 108 -18.51 -2.75 -3.62
CA HIS A 108 -18.97 -2.70 -5.00
C HIS A 108 -17.92 -3.12 -6.04
N ASN A 109 -16.65 -2.78 -5.84
CA ASN A 109 -15.57 -3.16 -6.76
C ASN A 109 -14.94 -4.52 -6.43
N GLY A 110 -15.31 -5.12 -5.30
CA GLY A 110 -14.72 -6.33 -4.75
C GLY A 110 -15.68 -7.51 -4.63
N ASP A 111 -16.76 -7.58 -5.41
CA ASP A 111 -17.69 -8.71 -5.39
C ASP A 111 -17.21 -9.87 -6.28
N HIS A 112 -16.77 -10.96 -5.64
CA HIS A 112 -16.08 -12.10 -6.27
C HIS A 112 -16.85 -13.42 -6.21
N ALA A 113 -18.15 -13.35 -5.88
CA ALA A 113 -19.00 -14.53 -5.71
C ALA A 113 -18.37 -15.56 -4.76
N GLY A 114 -18.67 -16.85 -4.96
CA GLY A 114 -18.16 -17.94 -4.12
C GLY A 114 -19.04 -18.22 -2.90
N MET A 115 -18.41 -18.69 -1.82
CA MET A 115 -19.13 -19.26 -0.67
C MET A 115 -18.61 -18.71 0.65
N PHE A 116 -19.49 -18.57 1.63
CA PHE A 116 -19.15 -18.01 2.94
C PHE A 116 -19.82 -18.78 4.08
N SER A 117 -19.26 -18.65 5.28
CA SER A 117 -19.74 -19.34 6.47
C SER A 117 -19.51 -18.53 7.75
N TYR A 118 -20.21 -18.96 8.80
CA TYR A 118 -20.08 -18.45 10.16
C TYR A 118 -19.84 -19.62 11.09
N ARG A 119 -18.95 -19.43 12.07
CA ARG A 119 -18.37 -20.53 12.83
C ARG A 119 -18.14 -20.13 14.28
N ILE A 120 -18.35 -21.06 15.20
CA ILE A 120 -18.08 -20.88 16.64
C ILE A 120 -17.27 -22.07 17.15
N CYS A 121 -16.00 -21.83 17.49
CA CYS A 121 -15.18 -22.81 18.19
C CYS A 121 -15.73 -23.05 19.60
N GLN A 122 -16.04 -24.30 19.92
CA GLN A 122 -16.63 -24.69 21.22
C GLN A 122 -15.58 -25.12 22.26
N ASP A 123 -14.28 -25.00 21.93
CA ASP A 123 -13.18 -25.16 22.89
C ASP A 123 -12.77 -23.79 23.45
N GLN A 124 -13.26 -23.48 24.65
CA GLN A 124 -12.98 -22.20 25.30
C GLN A 124 -11.47 -21.99 25.55
N ASN A 125 -10.69 -23.04 25.81
CA ASN A 125 -9.24 -22.87 26.06
C ASN A 125 -8.50 -22.41 24.81
N LEU A 126 -8.94 -22.85 23.63
CA LEU A 126 -8.43 -22.31 22.37
C LEU A 126 -8.91 -20.87 22.18
N VAL A 127 -10.21 -20.62 22.35
CA VAL A 127 -10.79 -19.28 22.16
C VAL A 127 -10.19 -18.24 23.09
N ASP A 128 -9.85 -18.59 24.33
CA ASP A 128 -9.24 -17.67 25.31
C ASP A 128 -7.90 -17.07 24.81
N LYS A 129 -7.22 -17.73 23.86
CA LYS A 129 -6.04 -17.17 23.19
C LYS A 129 -6.38 -15.96 22.33
N LEU A 130 -7.59 -15.88 21.78
CA LEU A 130 -8.11 -14.71 21.05
C LEU A 130 -8.67 -13.61 21.96
N LEU A 131 -8.88 -13.93 23.25
CA LEU A 131 -9.51 -13.05 24.24
C LEU A 131 -8.53 -12.49 25.26
N THR A 132 -7.34 -13.07 25.39
CA THR A 132 -6.33 -12.65 26.37
C THR A 132 -5.65 -11.37 25.93
N PRO A 133 -5.84 -10.22 26.63
CA PRO A 133 -5.20 -8.97 26.24
C PRO A 133 -3.68 -9.07 26.28
N GLY A 134 -3.02 -8.57 25.25
CA GLY A 134 -1.56 -8.58 25.13
C GLY A 134 -0.94 -9.93 24.73
N TYR A 135 -1.74 -10.98 24.58
CA TYR A 135 -1.29 -12.26 24.02
C TYR A 135 -1.58 -12.29 22.51
N ILE A 136 -0.56 -12.58 21.71
CA ILE A 136 -0.67 -12.68 20.24
C ILE A 136 -0.55 -14.17 19.88
N PRO A 137 -1.63 -14.82 19.42
CA PRO A 137 -1.58 -16.22 19.01
C PRO A 137 -0.57 -16.46 17.89
N THR A 138 0.21 -17.53 17.99
CA THR A 138 1.11 -17.98 16.92
C THR A 138 0.32 -18.47 15.71
N ASN A 139 0.98 -18.63 14.55
CA ASN A 139 0.31 -19.16 13.36
C ASN A 139 -0.22 -20.58 13.56
N ASP A 140 0.49 -21.43 14.31
CA ASP A 140 0.04 -22.79 14.62
C ASP A 140 -1.20 -22.77 15.52
N GLU A 141 -1.26 -21.84 16.47
CA GLU A 141 -2.44 -21.66 17.31
C GLU A 141 -3.61 -21.07 16.54
N LYS A 142 -3.35 -20.14 15.61
CA LYS A 142 -4.37 -19.61 14.69
C LYS A 142 -4.92 -20.72 13.79
N GLN A 143 -4.09 -21.65 13.33
CA GLN A 143 -4.55 -22.79 12.55
C GLN A 143 -5.34 -23.78 13.41
N ALA A 144 -4.88 -24.10 14.62
CA ALA A 144 -5.64 -24.96 15.54
C ALA A 144 -7.00 -24.35 15.93
N LEU A 145 -7.04 -23.02 16.09
CA LEU A 145 -8.27 -22.27 16.26
C LEU A 145 -9.17 -22.38 15.03
N GLU A 146 -8.63 -22.17 13.83
CA GLU A 146 -9.38 -22.32 12.58
C GLU A 146 -9.97 -23.72 12.42
N ASP A 147 -9.19 -24.77 12.71
CA ASP A 147 -9.68 -26.15 12.66
C ASP A 147 -10.84 -26.37 13.65
N CYS A 148 -10.79 -25.74 14.83
CA CYS A 148 -11.90 -25.73 15.78
C CYS A 148 -13.12 -24.93 15.28
N PHE A 149 -12.91 -23.81 14.58
CA PHE A 149 -13.99 -23.06 13.95
C PHE A 149 -14.65 -23.85 12.81
N GLU A 150 -13.88 -24.54 11.97
CA GLU A 150 -14.42 -25.42 10.92
C GLU A 150 -15.26 -26.56 11.52
N ALA A 151 -14.81 -27.17 12.63
CA ALA A 151 -15.61 -28.14 13.39
C ALA A 151 -16.88 -27.53 14.02
N GLY A 152 -16.87 -26.22 14.26
CA GLY A 152 -17.95 -25.43 14.82
C GLY A 152 -18.76 -24.65 13.78
N LEU A 153 -18.82 -25.12 12.53
CA LEU A 153 -19.61 -24.53 11.46
C LEU A 153 -21.09 -24.40 11.86
N LEU A 154 -21.66 -23.21 11.62
CA LEU A 154 -23.09 -22.95 11.79
C LEU A 154 -23.78 -23.15 10.44
N SER A 155 -24.32 -24.35 10.24
CA SER A 155 -24.85 -24.77 8.94
C SER A 155 -26.04 -23.90 8.50
N CYS A 156 -26.09 -23.56 7.20
CA CYS A 156 -27.27 -22.94 6.60
C CYS A 156 -28.54 -23.76 6.86
N THR A 157 -28.42 -25.09 6.77
CA THR A 157 -29.53 -26.05 6.88
C THR A 157 -30.08 -26.23 8.29
N ASP A 158 -29.42 -25.67 9.31
CA ASP A 158 -29.92 -25.72 10.69
C ASP A 158 -31.04 -24.70 10.97
N VAL A 159 -31.27 -23.75 10.06
CA VAL A 159 -32.34 -22.75 10.17
C VAL A 159 -33.59 -23.22 9.41
N PRO A 160 -34.72 -23.44 10.09
CA PRO A 160 -35.97 -23.81 9.42
C PRO A 160 -36.38 -22.78 8.36
N GLU A 161 -36.84 -23.28 7.21
CA GLU A 161 -37.37 -22.47 6.09
C GLU A 161 -36.34 -21.53 5.42
N GLN A 162 -35.05 -21.66 5.74
CA GLN A 162 -33.99 -20.97 5.01
C GLN A 162 -33.61 -21.80 3.77
N GLU A 163 -33.62 -21.16 2.61
CA GLU A 163 -33.12 -21.76 1.37
C GLU A 163 -31.58 -21.86 1.42
N CYS A 164 -31.08 -23.06 1.16
CA CYS A 164 -29.67 -23.42 1.24
C CYS A 164 -29.27 -24.13 -0.06
N ASP A 165 -28.99 -23.31 -1.08
CA ASP A 165 -28.64 -23.76 -2.42
C ASP A 165 -27.17 -24.21 -2.52
N PHE A 166 -26.89 -25.04 -3.52
CA PHE A 166 -25.54 -25.31 -3.97
C PHE A 166 -25.02 -24.12 -4.81
N ASN A 167 -23.73 -23.82 -4.72
CA ASN A 167 -23.14 -22.74 -5.49
C ASN A 167 -23.17 -23.07 -7.00
N ALA A 168 -23.68 -22.13 -7.80
CA ALA A 168 -23.85 -22.30 -9.24
C ALA A 168 -22.52 -22.32 -10.04
N ASP A 169 -21.43 -21.84 -9.45
CA ASP A 169 -20.08 -21.91 -9.99
C ASP A 169 -19.33 -23.18 -9.53
N CYS A 170 -20.01 -24.09 -8.81
CA CYS A 170 -19.50 -25.40 -8.42
C CYS A 170 -20.22 -26.52 -9.19
N THR A 171 -19.55 -27.66 -9.40
CA THR A 171 -20.14 -28.84 -10.04
C THR A 171 -20.27 -30.02 -9.08
N GLU A 172 -21.30 -30.85 -9.29
CA GLU A 172 -21.55 -32.03 -8.47
C GLU A 172 -20.34 -32.97 -8.45
N GLY A 173 -19.87 -33.30 -7.25
CA GLY A 173 -18.67 -34.11 -7.02
C GLY A 173 -17.41 -33.31 -6.67
N GLU A 174 -17.42 -31.98 -6.82
CA GLU A 174 -16.36 -31.11 -6.30
C GLU A 174 -16.52 -30.86 -4.80
N THR A 175 -15.43 -30.46 -4.14
CA THR A 175 -15.40 -30.19 -2.69
C THR A 175 -16.24 -28.96 -2.28
N CYS A 176 -16.49 -28.03 -3.20
CA CYS A 176 -17.41 -26.90 -3.01
C CYS A 176 -18.89 -27.30 -3.09
N TRP A 177 -19.23 -28.53 -3.53
CA TRP A 177 -20.61 -28.95 -3.77
C TRP A 177 -21.26 -29.37 -2.45
N ARG A 178 -21.58 -28.37 -1.64
CA ARG A 178 -22.15 -28.48 -0.30
C ARG A 178 -23.05 -27.28 -0.02
N ASN A 179 -24.01 -27.46 0.87
CA ASN A 179 -25.00 -26.43 1.22
C ASN A 179 -25.14 -26.20 2.74
N ASP A 180 -24.22 -26.74 3.52
CA ASP A 180 -24.00 -26.33 4.90
C ASP A 180 -23.34 -24.94 4.98
N TRP A 181 -22.49 -24.61 4.00
CA TRP A 181 -22.04 -23.25 3.74
C TRP A 181 -23.10 -22.43 2.98
N PHE A 182 -23.03 -21.11 3.11
CA PHE A 182 -23.83 -20.21 2.30
C PHE A 182 -23.15 -19.95 0.96
N THR A 183 -23.96 -19.74 -0.07
CA THR A 183 -23.49 -19.35 -1.39
C THR A 183 -23.92 -17.94 -1.75
N CYS A 184 -23.03 -17.22 -2.44
CA CYS A 184 -23.42 -16.08 -3.26
C CYS A 184 -24.18 -16.58 -4.51
N GLU A 185 -24.82 -15.68 -5.26
CA GLU A 185 -25.27 -16.03 -6.61
C GLU A 185 -24.05 -16.27 -7.53
N ALA A 186 -24.31 -16.82 -8.72
CA ALA A 186 -23.27 -17.12 -9.71
C ALA A 186 -22.41 -15.89 -10.05
N PHE A 187 -21.14 -16.12 -10.38
CA PHE A 187 -20.20 -15.05 -10.74
C PHE A 187 -20.62 -14.24 -11.96
N GLU A 188 -21.18 -14.90 -12.98
CA GLU A 188 -21.74 -14.26 -14.17
C GLU A 188 -23.15 -13.66 -13.92
N GLY A 189 -23.70 -13.83 -12.72
CA GLY A 189 -25.00 -13.35 -12.26
C GLY A 189 -24.89 -12.18 -11.26
N GLY A 190 -25.74 -12.18 -10.23
CA GLY A 190 -25.78 -11.13 -9.20
C GLY A 190 -24.68 -11.23 -8.14
N LYS A 191 -23.86 -12.30 -8.16
CA LYS A 191 -22.76 -12.53 -7.21
C LYS A 191 -23.20 -12.41 -5.75
N CYS A 192 -22.37 -11.87 -4.86
CA CYS A 192 -22.72 -11.75 -3.45
C CYS A 192 -23.73 -10.62 -3.19
N GLN A 193 -23.66 -9.51 -3.94
CA GLN A 193 -24.62 -8.41 -3.86
C GLN A 193 -26.05 -8.85 -4.17
N GLY A 194 -26.22 -9.80 -5.11
CA GLY A 194 -27.51 -10.34 -5.53
C GLY A 194 -28.29 -11.02 -4.41
N VAL A 195 -27.60 -11.54 -3.38
CA VAL A 195 -28.23 -12.24 -2.24
C VAL A 195 -29.28 -11.36 -1.54
N ASP A 196 -28.93 -10.11 -1.24
CA ASP A 196 -29.88 -9.14 -0.65
C ASP A 196 -30.50 -8.23 -1.71
N ASN A 197 -29.84 -8.07 -2.86
CA ASN A 197 -30.08 -7.02 -3.84
C ASN A 197 -30.23 -5.63 -3.20
N ALA A 198 -29.38 -5.36 -2.20
CA ALA A 198 -29.42 -4.13 -1.42
C ALA A 198 -28.94 -2.93 -2.25
N PRO A 199 -29.36 -1.69 -1.92
CA PRO A 199 -28.81 -0.49 -2.54
C PRO A 199 -27.35 -0.26 -2.16
N LEU A 200 -26.59 0.41 -3.03
CA LEU A 200 -25.20 0.78 -2.75
C LEU A 200 -25.10 1.64 -1.50
N ASN A 201 -24.09 1.39 -0.67
CA ASN A 201 -23.89 1.98 0.66
C ASN A 201 -24.90 1.51 1.71
N SER A 202 -25.54 0.34 1.54
CA SER A 202 -26.33 -0.26 2.62
C SER A 202 -25.46 -0.70 3.80
N CYS A 203 -24.15 -0.84 3.60
CA CYS A 203 -23.14 -0.94 4.63
C CYS A 203 -21.84 -0.24 4.17
N PHE A 204 -20.94 0.03 5.12
CA PHE A 204 -19.72 0.80 4.86
C PHE A 204 -18.62 -0.07 4.28
N THR A 205 -18.05 0.35 3.15
CA THR A 205 -16.71 -0.02 2.68
C THR A 205 -16.01 1.26 2.22
N SER A 206 -14.68 1.29 2.32
CA SER A 206 -13.88 2.48 2.01
C SER A 206 -13.66 2.70 0.52
N ILE A 207 -13.60 1.62 -0.28
CA ILE A 207 -13.16 1.67 -1.68
C ILE A 207 -14.25 2.22 -2.61
N ALA A 208 -15.45 1.63 -2.61
CA ALA A 208 -16.49 1.99 -3.57
C ALA A 208 -17.92 2.01 -3.02
N GLY A 209 -18.07 1.87 -1.69
CA GLY A 209 -19.37 1.70 -1.06
C GLY A 209 -19.83 0.24 -1.07
N GLY A 210 -20.50 -0.17 0.00
CA GLY A 210 -20.77 -1.57 0.27
C GLY A 210 -22.21 -1.98 0.07
N TYR A 211 -22.41 -3.28 -0.15
CA TYR A 211 -23.69 -3.96 -0.16
C TYR A 211 -23.76 -4.96 0.98
N THR A 212 -24.89 -5.00 1.65
CA THR A 212 -25.17 -5.99 2.68
C THR A 212 -25.39 -7.36 2.04
N VAL A 213 -24.94 -8.39 2.74
CA VAL A 213 -25.24 -9.79 2.44
C VAL A 213 -25.70 -10.44 3.74
N THR A 214 -26.98 -10.80 3.81
CA THR A 214 -27.67 -11.13 5.06
C THR A 214 -28.16 -12.57 5.06
N LYS A 215 -27.90 -13.29 6.15
CA LYS A 215 -28.36 -14.67 6.37
C LYS A 215 -28.80 -14.89 7.82
N LYS A 216 -29.40 -16.04 8.09
CA LYS A 216 -29.67 -16.51 9.45
C LYS A 216 -28.83 -17.74 9.77
N ILE A 217 -28.44 -17.84 11.03
CA ILE A 217 -27.70 -18.97 11.60
C ILE A 217 -28.38 -19.44 12.87
N LYS A 218 -28.21 -20.71 13.23
CA LYS A 218 -28.65 -21.25 14.52
C LYS A 218 -27.46 -21.30 15.48
N ILE A 219 -27.58 -20.68 16.64
CA ILE A 219 -26.57 -20.70 17.69
C ILE A 219 -26.53 -22.10 18.33
N PRO A 220 -25.35 -22.66 18.67
CA PRO A 220 -25.26 -24.01 19.23
C PRO A 220 -26.13 -24.19 20.48
N GLU A 221 -26.84 -25.33 20.58
CA GLU A 221 -27.82 -25.58 21.66
C GLU A 221 -27.16 -25.89 23.00
N THR A 222 -25.98 -26.49 22.99
CA THR A 222 -25.31 -27.03 24.18
C THR A 222 -24.13 -26.21 24.66
N TYR A 223 -23.69 -25.22 23.89
CA TYR A 223 -22.52 -24.41 24.21
C TYR A 223 -22.95 -23.10 24.88
N VAL A 224 -22.31 -22.80 26.01
CA VAL A 224 -22.54 -21.59 26.80
C VAL A 224 -21.19 -20.96 27.08
N SER A 225 -21.08 -19.66 26.82
CA SER A 225 -19.88 -18.89 27.11
C SER A 225 -20.23 -17.43 27.41
N ASN A 226 -19.61 -16.89 28.46
CA ASN A 226 -19.72 -15.47 28.79
C ASN A 226 -18.99 -14.59 27.76
N HIS A 227 -17.99 -15.13 27.07
CA HIS A 227 -17.25 -14.45 26.02
C HIS A 227 -16.60 -15.50 25.12
N THR A 228 -17.10 -15.58 23.89
CA THR A 228 -16.56 -16.42 22.82
C THR A 228 -16.50 -15.63 21.52
N ILE A 229 -16.08 -16.27 20.44
CA ILE A 229 -15.89 -15.66 19.13
C ILE A 229 -16.81 -16.31 18.10
N MET A 230 -17.44 -15.48 17.28
CA MET A 230 -18.04 -15.89 16.00
C MET A 230 -17.10 -15.47 14.88
N SER A 231 -16.59 -16.42 14.11
CA SER A 231 -15.72 -16.15 12.97
C SER A 231 -16.49 -16.27 11.66
N PHE A 232 -16.35 -15.26 10.81
CA PHE A 232 -16.82 -15.22 9.43
C PHE A 232 -15.68 -15.59 8.48
N ARG A 233 -15.97 -16.44 7.50
CA ARG A 233 -15.07 -16.81 6.41
C ARG A 233 -15.79 -16.68 5.08
N TRP A 234 -15.18 -16.00 4.12
CA TRP A 234 -15.63 -15.96 2.74
C TRP A 234 -14.51 -16.38 1.81
N ASN A 235 -14.78 -17.40 1.00
CA ASN A 235 -13.90 -17.89 -0.03
C ASN A 235 -14.38 -17.38 -1.39
N SER A 236 -13.52 -16.63 -2.07
CA SER A 236 -13.82 -16.09 -3.39
C SER A 236 -13.78 -17.21 -4.44
N PHE A 237 -14.74 -17.20 -5.36
CA PHE A 237 -14.68 -18.04 -6.57
C PHE A 237 -13.71 -17.46 -7.61
N GLN A 238 -13.81 -16.15 -7.87
CA GLN A 238 -13.09 -15.49 -8.96
C GLN A 238 -11.56 -15.48 -8.77
N THR A 239 -11.11 -15.43 -7.52
CA THR A 239 -9.71 -15.16 -7.15
C THR A 239 -9.22 -16.05 -6.00
N ALA A 240 -7.90 -16.16 -5.88
CA ALA A 240 -7.18 -16.95 -4.88
C ALA A 240 -7.13 -16.26 -3.49
N GLN A 241 -8.29 -15.86 -2.98
CA GLN A 241 -8.45 -14.98 -1.82
C GLN A 241 -9.50 -15.48 -0.83
N VAL A 242 -9.22 -15.33 0.45
CA VAL A 242 -10.15 -15.63 1.56
C VAL A 242 -10.25 -14.42 2.49
N TYR A 243 -11.44 -14.13 3.00
CA TYR A 243 -11.72 -13.02 3.92
C TYR A 243 -12.15 -13.58 5.26
N LEU A 244 -11.42 -13.21 6.31
CA LEU A 244 -11.61 -13.71 7.66
C LEU A 244 -11.78 -12.52 8.59
N THR A 245 -12.89 -12.47 9.29
CA THR A 245 -13.15 -11.47 10.35
C THR A 245 -13.92 -12.14 11.47
N CYS A 246 -13.90 -11.58 12.68
CA CYS A 246 -14.60 -12.20 13.81
C CYS A 246 -15.27 -11.17 14.70
N ALA A 247 -16.28 -11.60 15.45
CA ALA A 247 -17.02 -10.80 16.41
C ALA A 247 -17.02 -11.45 17.79
N ASP A 248 -16.87 -10.64 18.82
CA ASP A 248 -16.96 -11.04 20.22
C ASP A 248 -18.42 -11.19 20.64
N ILE A 249 -18.82 -12.35 21.13
CA ILE A 249 -20.22 -12.65 21.49
C ILE A 249 -20.31 -13.38 22.83
N ALA A 250 -21.50 -13.39 23.41
CA ALA A 250 -21.85 -14.23 24.55
C ALA A 250 -23.00 -15.17 24.16
N ILE A 251 -22.99 -16.38 24.71
CA ILE A 251 -24.07 -17.36 24.55
C ILE A 251 -24.49 -17.78 25.94
N LEU A 252 -25.64 -17.30 26.39
CA LEU A 252 -26.10 -17.42 27.77
C LEU A 252 -27.52 -17.98 27.83
N PRO A 253 -27.84 -18.86 28.80
CA PRO A 253 -29.21 -19.31 29.02
C PRO A 253 -30.18 -18.12 29.20
N ALA A 254 -31.41 -18.29 28.72
CA ALA A 254 -32.45 -17.28 28.86
C ALA A 254 -32.65 -16.91 30.34
N GLY A 255 -32.50 -15.62 30.67
CA GLY A 255 -32.55 -15.08 32.04
C GLY A 255 -31.24 -14.47 32.55
N SER A 256 -30.14 -14.60 31.81
CA SER A 256 -28.80 -14.12 32.23
C SER A 256 -28.30 -12.86 31.53
N ALA A 257 -29.06 -12.26 30.59
CA ALA A 257 -28.62 -11.11 29.78
C ALA A 257 -29.34 -9.81 30.18
N GLY A 258 -28.58 -8.86 30.74
CA GLY A 258 -29.01 -7.47 30.90
C GLY A 258 -28.67 -6.64 29.66
N GLY A 259 -29.71 -6.29 28.88
CA GLY A 259 -29.75 -5.11 28.00
C GLY A 259 -29.11 -5.22 26.60
N GLY A 260 -29.93 -4.96 25.57
CA GLY A 260 -29.47 -4.43 24.28
C GLY A 260 -29.77 -5.26 23.03
N ALA A 261 -31.04 -5.41 22.66
CA ALA A 261 -31.40 -5.73 21.27
C ALA A 261 -31.85 -4.42 20.57
N PRO A 262 -31.35 -4.08 19.37
CA PRO A 262 -31.96 -3.03 18.56
C PRO A 262 -33.18 -3.62 17.85
N GLY A 263 -34.35 -3.39 18.44
CA GLY A 263 -35.63 -3.63 17.79
C GLY A 263 -35.93 -2.53 16.78
N THR A 264 -36.21 -2.95 15.54
CA THR A 264 -36.80 -2.17 14.46
C THR A 264 -38.06 -1.42 14.93
N SER A 265 -38.09 -0.10 14.79
CA SER A 265 -39.32 0.69 14.97
C SER A 265 -39.72 1.34 13.65
N SER A 266 -40.86 0.87 13.16
CA SER A 266 -41.63 1.39 12.06
C SER A 266 -42.17 2.79 12.38
N SER A 267 -41.98 3.71 11.44
CA SER A 267 -42.57 5.03 11.46
C SER A 267 -44.08 4.95 11.20
N SER A 268 -44.86 5.42 12.18
CA SER A 268 -46.25 5.82 11.95
C SER A 268 -46.44 7.26 12.43
N SER A 269 -47.03 8.04 11.53
CA SER A 269 -47.35 9.44 11.65
C SER A 269 -48.49 9.66 12.64
N SER A 270 -48.37 10.68 13.50
CA SER A 270 -49.53 11.52 13.84
C SER A 270 -49.10 12.91 14.35
N THR A 271 -49.88 13.85 13.85
CA THR A 271 -49.93 15.31 14.02
C THR A 271 -50.11 15.80 15.46
N GLY A 272 -49.55 17.00 15.71
CA GLY A 272 -50.25 18.06 16.45
C GLY A 272 -49.50 18.63 17.67
N GLY A 273 -49.15 19.91 17.62
CA GLY A 273 -48.76 20.66 18.81
C GLY A 273 -47.85 21.87 18.56
N SER A 274 -48.44 22.96 18.05
CA SER A 274 -47.82 24.29 18.01
C SER A 274 -47.69 24.88 19.42
N THR A 275 -46.54 25.46 19.79
CA THR A 275 -46.46 26.72 20.57
C THR A 275 -45.09 27.40 20.41
N SER A 276 -45.11 28.70 20.15
CA SER A 276 -44.04 29.71 20.16
C SER A 276 -43.37 29.84 21.55
N THR A 277 -42.20 30.45 21.81
CA THR A 277 -41.69 31.79 21.44
C THR A 277 -40.26 31.99 22.04
N SER A 278 -39.54 33.00 21.52
CA SER A 278 -38.54 33.91 22.16
C SER A 278 -37.08 33.47 22.42
N THR A 279 -36.20 33.97 21.54
CA THR A 279 -35.03 34.86 21.78
C THR A 279 -34.27 34.80 23.11
N SER A 280 -32.94 34.61 23.04
CA SER A 280 -31.95 35.64 23.43
C SER A 280 -30.49 35.22 23.15
N LYS A 281 -29.78 36.12 22.45
CA LYS A 281 -28.32 36.21 22.27
C LYS A 281 -27.64 36.58 23.61
N PRO A 282 -26.33 36.40 23.74
CA PRO A 282 -25.53 37.58 24.03
C PRO A 282 -24.27 37.71 23.16
N THR A 283 -23.98 38.97 22.83
CA THR A 283 -22.74 39.48 22.25
C THR A 283 -21.86 40.00 23.37
N SER A 284 -20.56 39.77 23.28
CA SER A 284 -19.57 40.67 23.88
C SER A 284 -18.52 41.02 22.84
N THR A 285 -18.50 42.30 22.48
CA THR A 285 -17.55 42.98 21.60
C THR A 285 -16.41 43.55 22.45
N SER A 286 -15.17 43.50 21.96
CA SER A 286 -14.15 44.49 22.33
C SER A 286 -13.34 44.85 21.09
N THR A 287 -13.46 46.11 20.68
CA THR A 287 -12.76 46.75 19.55
C THR A 287 -11.84 47.81 20.11
N THR A 288 -10.59 47.89 19.60
CA THR A 288 -9.81 49.14 19.44
C THR A 288 -8.71 48.83 18.43
N SER A 289 -8.86 49.30 17.18
CA SER A 289 -8.18 50.46 16.56
C SER A 289 -6.69 50.21 16.25
N ALA A 290 -6.08 50.60 15.14
CA ALA A 290 -6.45 50.97 13.78
C ALA A 290 -5.09 51.24 13.10
N THR A 291 -4.83 50.82 11.87
CA THR A 291 -4.03 51.61 10.90
C THR A 291 -4.31 51.11 9.49
N THR A 292 -4.84 52.02 8.69
CA THR A 292 -5.12 51.87 7.26
C THR A 292 -3.84 52.14 6.48
N THR A 293 -3.43 51.23 5.59
CA THR A 293 -2.57 51.61 4.47
C THR A 293 -2.98 50.88 3.19
N SER A 294 -3.23 51.72 2.20
CA SER A 294 -3.67 51.56 0.83
C SER A 294 -3.25 50.29 0.08
N SER A 295 -4.22 49.78 -0.68
CA SER A 295 -4.11 48.77 -1.73
C SER A 295 -3.17 49.17 -2.87
N THR A 296 -2.17 48.34 -3.14
CA THR A 296 -1.52 48.22 -4.44
C THR A 296 -1.76 46.80 -4.95
N THR A 297 -2.45 46.71 -6.08
CA THR A 297 -2.58 45.50 -6.90
C THR A 297 -1.19 45.04 -7.36
N SER A 298 -0.79 43.83 -6.97
CA SER A 298 0.36 43.13 -7.55
C SER A 298 -0.13 41.99 -8.45
N PRO A 299 0.56 41.73 -9.58
CA PRO A 299 0.11 40.81 -10.60
C PRO A 299 0.19 39.37 -10.11
N THR A 300 -0.63 38.52 -10.70
CA THR A 300 -0.54 37.06 -10.64
C THR A 300 0.91 36.60 -10.87
N GLY A 301 1.60 36.27 -9.78
CA GLY A 301 2.91 35.64 -9.83
C GLY A 301 2.76 34.21 -10.32
N SER A 302 3.19 33.95 -11.55
CA SER A 302 3.54 32.61 -11.99
C SER A 302 4.51 32.01 -10.97
N CYS A 303 4.22 30.82 -10.45
CA CYS A 303 5.16 30.06 -9.65
C CYS A 303 6.47 29.89 -10.45
N ALA A 304 7.61 30.22 -9.84
CA ALA A 304 8.92 30.12 -10.45
C ALA A 304 9.20 28.65 -10.85
N SER A 305 9.66 28.45 -12.07
CA SER A 305 10.24 27.17 -12.50
C SER A 305 11.49 26.87 -11.66
N PRO A 306 11.74 25.61 -11.26
CA PRO A 306 12.98 25.25 -10.57
C PRO A 306 14.17 25.62 -11.46
N VAL A 307 15.14 26.36 -10.91
CA VAL A 307 16.35 26.77 -11.63
C VAL A 307 17.26 25.55 -11.74
N SER A 308 17.54 25.08 -12.95
CA SER A 308 18.36 23.88 -13.20
C SER A 308 19.84 24.08 -12.87
N THR A 309 20.29 25.33 -12.81
CA THR A 309 21.67 25.71 -12.47
C THR A 309 21.71 26.92 -11.55
N VAL A 310 22.78 27.03 -10.76
CA VAL A 310 23.12 28.19 -9.93
C VAL A 310 24.45 28.73 -10.40
N SER A 311 24.50 30.01 -10.77
CA SER A 311 25.77 30.69 -11.09
C SER A 311 26.54 30.94 -9.80
N VAL A 312 27.68 30.26 -9.64
CA VAL A 312 28.54 30.36 -8.46
C VAL A 312 29.82 31.10 -8.82
N SER A 313 30.10 32.20 -8.11
CA SER A 313 31.35 32.94 -8.24
C SER A 313 32.40 32.45 -7.24
N PHE A 314 33.55 32.03 -7.74
CA PHE A 314 34.72 31.68 -6.96
C PHE A 314 35.68 32.85 -6.94
N ASN A 315 36.11 33.27 -5.76
CA ASN A 315 37.05 34.37 -5.55
C ASN A 315 38.17 33.86 -4.64
N GLU A 316 39.41 33.96 -5.10
CA GLU A 316 40.59 33.55 -4.35
C GLU A 316 41.61 34.69 -4.31
N LEU A 317 42.14 34.99 -3.12
CA LEU A 317 43.18 36.00 -2.94
C LEU A 317 44.53 35.30 -2.77
N VAL A 318 45.31 35.20 -3.85
CA VAL A 318 46.60 34.49 -3.83
C VAL A 318 47.62 35.17 -4.73
N THR A 319 48.79 35.48 -4.17
CA THR A 319 49.90 36.07 -4.93
C THR A 319 50.57 35.01 -5.80
N THR A 320 50.67 35.28 -7.10
CA THR A 320 51.22 34.36 -8.11
C THR A 320 52.37 35.01 -8.87
N VAL A 321 53.27 34.21 -9.47
CA VAL A 321 54.30 34.70 -10.40
C VAL A 321 53.87 34.52 -11.86
N PHE A 322 54.55 35.23 -12.76
CA PHE A 322 54.21 35.21 -14.18
C PHE A 322 54.37 33.79 -14.75
N GLY A 323 53.27 33.21 -15.27
CA GLY A 323 53.21 31.83 -15.76
C GLY A 323 52.37 30.88 -14.89
N ASP A 324 52.04 31.28 -13.66
CA ASP A 324 51.13 30.51 -12.81
C ASP A 324 49.68 30.59 -13.29
N THR A 325 48.89 29.57 -12.95
CA THR A 325 47.44 29.56 -13.16
C THR A 325 46.76 28.98 -11.94
N ILE A 326 45.62 29.55 -11.57
CA ILE A 326 44.75 29.05 -10.51
C ILE A 326 43.54 28.39 -11.16
N LYS A 327 43.17 27.19 -10.70
CA LYS A 327 42.00 26.45 -11.19
C LYS A 327 41.13 25.99 -10.03
N VAL A 328 39.82 25.87 -10.28
CA VAL A 328 38.87 25.29 -9.34
C VAL A 328 38.51 23.87 -9.80
N ALA A 329 38.95 22.87 -9.04
CA ALA A 329 38.68 21.47 -9.32
C ALA A 329 37.65 20.90 -8.33
N GLY A 330 36.81 20.00 -8.80
CA GLY A 330 35.75 19.38 -8.01
C GLY A 330 35.20 18.13 -8.67
N SER A 331 34.30 17.43 -7.97
CA SER A 331 33.85 16.09 -8.35
C SER A 331 32.88 16.02 -9.53
N ILE A 332 32.32 17.16 -9.95
CA ILE A 332 31.40 17.26 -11.09
C ILE A 332 32.13 17.65 -12.37
N SER A 333 31.56 17.32 -13.53
CA SER A 333 32.18 17.57 -14.83
C SER A 333 32.44 19.05 -15.10
N GLN A 334 31.56 19.94 -14.63
CA GLN A 334 31.75 21.40 -14.69
C GLN A 334 33.01 21.87 -13.94
N LEU A 335 33.49 21.08 -12.98
CA LEU A 335 34.70 21.33 -12.19
C LEU A 335 35.83 20.34 -12.53
N GLY A 336 35.75 19.65 -13.66
CA GLY A 336 36.79 18.78 -14.17
C GLY A 336 36.90 17.39 -13.52
N SER A 337 35.93 16.96 -12.70
CA SER A 337 35.93 15.64 -12.05
C SER A 337 37.25 15.30 -11.33
N TRP A 338 37.78 16.28 -10.59
CA TRP A 338 39.09 16.26 -9.92
C TRP A 338 40.34 16.18 -10.82
N ASP A 339 40.21 16.19 -12.15
CA ASP A 339 41.34 16.33 -13.07
C ASP A 339 41.72 17.81 -13.25
N PRO A 340 42.92 18.25 -12.82
CA PRO A 340 43.36 19.63 -12.96
C PRO A 340 43.49 20.11 -14.41
N ASN A 341 43.64 19.20 -15.38
CA ASN A 341 43.67 19.58 -16.80
C ASN A 341 42.30 19.99 -17.31
N SER A 342 41.26 19.34 -16.79
CA SER A 342 39.85 19.55 -17.12
C SER A 342 39.17 20.62 -16.25
N ALA A 343 39.83 21.06 -15.16
CA ALA A 343 39.31 22.06 -14.24
C ALA A 343 39.28 23.49 -14.84
N PRO A 344 38.21 24.28 -14.61
CA PRO A 344 38.13 25.68 -15.01
C PRO A 344 39.23 26.55 -14.39
N ALA A 345 39.85 27.39 -15.20
CA ALA A 345 40.81 28.38 -14.74
C ALA A 345 40.11 29.63 -14.19
N LEU A 346 40.69 30.21 -13.14
CA LEU A 346 40.32 31.52 -12.64
C LEU A 346 40.98 32.61 -13.49
N SER A 347 40.32 33.77 -13.57
CA SER A 347 40.82 34.96 -14.24
C SER A 347 41.58 35.86 -13.28
N ALA A 348 42.76 36.32 -13.69
CA ALA A 348 43.51 37.37 -12.99
C ALA A 348 43.09 38.79 -13.42
N ALA A 349 41.96 38.97 -14.10
CA ALA A 349 41.56 40.29 -14.64
C ALA A 349 41.43 41.38 -13.57
N GLN A 350 41.15 41.02 -12.31
CA GLN A 350 41.04 41.93 -11.17
C GLN A 350 42.26 41.89 -10.24
N TYR A 351 43.31 41.17 -10.63
CA TYR A 351 44.53 41.00 -9.83
C TYR A 351 45.35 42.30 -9.79
N THR A 352 45.73 42.71 -8.58
CA THR A 352 46.73 43.75 -8.35
C THR A 352 47.65 43.34 -7.20
N ASN A 353 48.82 43.98 -7.07
CA ASN A 353 49.73 43.70 -5.95
C ASN A 353 49.11 43.99 -4.57
N ALA A 354 48.13 44.90 -4.49
CA ALA A 354 47.40 45.21 -3.26
C ALA A 354 46.17 44.33 -3.03
N ASN A 355 45.67 43.68 -4.08
CA ASN A 355 44.50 42.81 -4.05
C ASN A 355 44.70 41.69 -5.10
N PRO A 356 45.37 40.58 -4.74
CA PRO A 356 45.74 39.53 -5.67
C PRO A 356 44.55 38.60 -5.98
N LEU A 357 43.46 39.20 -6.47
CA LEU A 357 42.19 38.52 -6.71
C LEU A 357 42.19 37.75 -8.04
N TRP A 358 41.95 36.46 -7.91
CA TRP A 358 41.58 35.55 -8.98
C TRP A 358 40.09 35.23 -8.87
N SER A 359 39.35 35.31 -9.98
CA SER A 359 37.92 35.03 -9.95
C SER A 359 37.40 34.28 -11.18
N THR A 360 36.34 33.50 -11.00
CA THR A 360 35.57 32.90 -12.09
C THR A 360 34.13 32.73 -11.66
N THR A 361 33.20 32.65 -12.61
CA THR A 361 31.80 32.30 -12.36
C THR A 361 31.45 31.08 -13.18
N ILE A 362 30.90 30.07 -12.53
CA ILE A 362 30.57 28.78 -13.13
C ILE A 362 29.12 28.46 -12.81
N ASP A 363 28.35 28.10 -13.82
CA ASP A 363 27.00 27.57 -13.63
C ASP A 363 27.09 26.12 -13.15
N LEU A 364 26.78 25.91 -11.88
CA LEU A 364 26.74 24.58 -11.27
C LEU A 364 25.31 24.04 -11.27
N PRO A 365 25.09 22.73 -11.44
CA PRO A 365 23.78 22.15 -11.23
C PRO A 365 23.26 22.48 -9.83
N ALA A 366 22.00 22.92 -9.74
CA ALA A 366 21.35 23.07 -8.45
C ALA A 366 21.19 21.69 -7.81
N GLY A 367 21.62 21.52 -6.55
CA GLY A 367 21.53 20.24 -5.86
C GLY A 367 22.35 20.17 -4.58
N ILE A 368 22.19 19.07 -3.86
CA ILE A 368 22.92 18.80 -2.61
C ILE A 368 24.21 18.04 -2.98
N PRO A 369 25.40 18.58 -2.68
CA PRO A 369 26.65 17.90 -3.02
C PRO A 369 26.80 16.60 -2.20
N TYR A 370 27.25 15.54 -2.85
CA TYR A 370 27.46 14.24 -2.21
C TYR A 370 28.68 13.52 -2.79
N ARG A 371 29.15 12.49 -2.08
CA ARG A 371 30.13 11.51 -2.56
C ARG A 371 29.56 10.11 -2.35
N THR A 372 29.92 9.16 -3.22
CA THR A 372 29.45 7.78 -3.10
C THR A 372 30.47 6.93 -2.36
N GLU A 373 30.05 6.28 -1.28
CA GLU A 373 30.82 5.21 -0.64
C GLU A 373 30.31 3.85 -1.13
N TRP A 374 31.17 3.09 -1.81
CA TRP A 374 30.83 1.77 -2.33
C TRP A 374 31.04 0.69 -1.26
N VAL A 375 29.97 -0.04 -0.93
CA VAL A 375 29.98 -1.13 0.04
C VAL A 375 29.46 -2.41 -0.61
N GLU A 376 30.23 -3.50 -0.51
CA GLU A 376 29.81 -4.81 -0.98
C GLU A 376 28.53 -5.26 -0.23
N LEU A 377 27.59 -5.93 -0.91
CA LEU A 377 26.31 -6.33 -0.31
C LEU A 377 26.49 -7.16 0.96
N ALA A 378 27.49 -8.04 0.97
CA ALA A 378 27.83 -8.89 2.11
C ALA A 378 28.33 -8.11 3.33
N ASP A 379 28.80 -6.87 3.14
CA ASP A 379 29.38 -6.03 4.19
C ASP A 379 28.41 -4.95 4.70
N ILE A 380 27.24 -4.77 4.08
CA ILE A 380 26.28 -3.72 4.46
C ILE A 380 25.95 -3.79 5.95
N GLN A 381 25.56 -4.96 6.46
CA GLN A 381 25.15 -5.12 7.85
C GLN A 381 26.30 -4.82 8.83
N SER A 382 27.49 -5.36 8.60
CA SER A 382 28.64 -5.15 9.48
C SER A 382 29.10 -3.69 9.45
N HIS A 383 29.10 -3.08 8.26
CA HIS A 383 29.44 -1.68 8.06
C HIS A 383 28.42 -0.75 8.75
N PHE A 384 27.12 -0.98 8.56
CA PHE A 384 26.07 -0.17 9.18
C PHE A 384 26.10 -0.26 10.71
N LYS A 385 26.28 -1.47 11.26
CA LYS A 385 26.46 -1.65 12.71
C LYS A 385 27.67 -0.90 13.24
N LYS A 386 28.81 -0.91 12.53
CA LYS A 386 30.01 -0.16 12.91
C LYS A 386 29.77 1.36 12.95
N LEU A 387 28.94 1.87 12.05
CA LEU A 387 28.59 3.29 11.96
C LEU A 387 27.40 3.70 12.84
N GLY A 388 26.79 2.75 13.57
CA GLY A 388 25.60 3.01 14.40
C GLY A 388 24.31 3.26 13.61
N ILE A 389 24.29 2.90 12.32
CA ILE A 389 23.12 3.04 11.45
C ILE A 389 22.09 1.98 11.85
N GLN A 390 20.82 2.38 11.99
CA GLN A 390 19.74 1.49 12.38
C GLN A 390 19.28 0.58 11.21
N PRO A 391 18.78 -0.63 11.49
CA PRO A 391 18.18 -1.49 10.47
C PRO A 391 16.93 -0.83 9.87
N THR A 392 16.64 -1.15 8.62
CA THR A 392 15.52 -0.55 7.87
C THR A 392 14.24 -1.34 8.03
N ARG A 393 14.34 -2.67 8.19
CA ARG A 393 13.21 -3.56 8.48
C ARG A 393 13.67 -4.85 9.18
N LYS A 394 12.72 -5.72 9.54
CA LYS A 394 12.98 -7.09 10.00
C LYS A 394 12.55 -8.10 8.94
N VAL A 395 13.26 -9.23 8.84
CA VAL A 395 12.86 -10.41 8.07
C VAL A 395 12.78 -11.58 9.05
N GLY A 396 11.56 -12.03 9.37
CA GLY A 396 11.34 -12.87 10.55
C GLY A 396 11.73 -12.11 11.82
N GLU A 397 12.62 -12.68 12.63
CA GLU A 397 13.15 -12.03 13.83
C GLU A 397 14.44 -11.23 13.57
N GLU A 398 15.07 -11.43 12.41
CA GLU A 398 16.38 -10.85 12.08
C GLU A 398 16.27 -9.41 11.59
N ASP A 399 17.18 -8.56 12.08
CA ASP A 399 17.32 -7.18 11.62
C ASP A 399 17.96 -7.13 10.23
N LEU A 400 17.25 -6.55 9.28
CA LEU A 400 17.75 -6.34 7.93
C LEU A 400 18.28 -4.91 7.76
N TYR A 401 19.53 -4.83 7.34
CA TYR A 401 20.22 -3.58 7.01
C TYR A 401 20.26 -3.43 5.49
N THR A 402 19.65 -2.36 4.98
CA THR A 402 19.59 -2.11 3.53
C THR A 402 20.10 -0.73 3.18
N VAL A 403 20.73 -0.63 2.00
CA VAL A 403 20.97 0.63 1.32
C VAL A 403 19.68 1.14 0.63
N PRO A 404 19.55 2.45 0.36
CA PRO A 404 20.51 3.51 0.63
C PRO A 404 20.58 3.94 2.10
N ALA A 405 21.74 4.47 2.48
CA ALA A 405 21.95 5.29 3.67
C ALA A 405 22.82 6.50 3.29
N ILE A 406 22.62 7.62 3.97
CA ILE A 406 23.42 8.84 3.79
C ILE A 406 24.07 9.24 5.11
N PHE A 407 25.21 9.91 5.01
CA PHE A 407 25.84 10.64 6.11
C PHE A 407 25.88 12.11 5.75
N ASN A 408 25.18 12.94 6.51
CA ASN A 408 25.23 14.38 6.32
C ASN A 408 26.42 14.96 7.10
N THR A 409 27.47 15.40 6.40
CA THR A 409 28.66 15.98 7.03
C THR A 409 28.39 17.30 7.74
N ALA A 410 27.32 18.01 7.39
CA ALA A 410 26.95 19.28 8.03
C ALA A 410 26.32 19.06 9.41
N THR A 411 25.56 17.98 9.60
CA THR A 411 24.89 17.67 10.88
C THR A 411 25.57 16.55 11.66
N GLY A 412 26.40 15.73 11.01
CA GLY A 412 26.99 14.53 11.59
C GLY A 412 26.02 13.36 11.74
N GLU A 413 24.90 13.37 11.00
CA GLU A 413 23.84 12.38 11.14
C GLU A 413 23.86 11.31 10.04
N TYR A 414 23.56 10.07 10.42
CA TYR A 414 23.26 8.98 9.49
C TYR A 414 21.75 8.80 9.35
N VAL A 415 21.28 8.65 8.10
CA VAL A 415 19.88 8.35 7.79
C VAL A 415 19.81 7.21 6.78
N SER A 416 19.06 6.16 7.10
CA SER A 416 18.77 5.02 6.22
C SER A 416 17.28 4.94 5.91
N ASP A 417 16.92 4.18 4.87
CA ASP A 417 15.59 4.13 4.23
C ASP A 417 15.33 5.30 3.27
N THR A 418 15.00 4.99 2.01
CA THR A 418 14.89 5.99 0.94
C THR A 418 13.81 7.03 1.22
N TRP A 419 12.68 6.64 1.84
CA TRP A 419 11.60 7.57 2.16
C TRP A 419 12.03 8.51 3.29
N ARG A 420 12.62 7.96 4.37
CA ARG A 420 13.19 8.76 5.46
C ARG A 420 14.29 9.70 5.00
N ILE A 421 15.14 9.25 4.07
CA ILE A 421 16.17 10.09 3.44
C ILE A 421 15.51 11.27 2.72
N ALA A 422 14.45 11.05 1.93
CA ALA A 422 13.77 12.14 1.24
C ALA A 422 13.15 13.15 2.20
N GLU A 423 12.45 12.69 3.25
CA GLU A 423 11.90 13.56 4.30
C GLU A 423 13.00 14.36 5.02
N TYR A 424 14.13 13.70 5.29
CA TYR A 424 15.28 14.33 5.92
C TYR A 424 15.87 15.43 5.04
N LEU A 425 16.09 15.15 3.74
CA LEU A 425 16.67 16.13 2.83
C LEU A 425 15.73 17.32 2.59
N GLU A 426 14.41 17.11 2.49
CA GLU A 426 13.45 18.23 2.42
C GLU A 426 13.50 19.12 3.65
N LYS A 427 13.66 18.51 4.83
CA LYS A 427 13.76 19.27 6.09
C LYS A 427 15.07 20.04 6.21
N GLN A 428 16.19 19.43 5.81
CA GLN A 428 17.52 20.04 5.94
C GLN A 428 17.79 21.10 4.86
N TYR A 429 17.20 20.95 3.68
CA TYR A 429 17.44 21.81 2.53
C TYR A 429 16.12 22.32 1.94
N PRO A 430 15.34 23.13 2.68
CA PRO A 430 14.00 23.57 2.27
C PRO A 430 14.00 24.46 1.02
N ASP A 431 15.14 25.05 0.66
CA ASP A 431 15.30 25.86 -0.55
C ASP A 431 15.50 25.01 -1.82
N THR A 432 15.57 23.68 -1.69
CA THR A 432 15.65 22.76 -2.83
C THR A 432 14.26 22.35 -3.33
N PRO A 433 14.12 21.87 -4.60
CA PRO A 433 12.83 21.41 -5.11
C PRO A 433 12.23 20.29 -4.27
N THR A 434 10.96 20.46 -3.88
CA THR A 434 10.19 19.46 -3.11
C THR A 434 9.71 18.30 -3.98
N LEU A 435 9.81 17.08 -3.46
CA LEU A 435 9.22 15.86 -3.99
C LEU A 435 7.79 15.60 -3.48
N PHE A 436 7.37 16.29 -2.41
CA PHE A 436 6.06 16.15 -1.77
C PHE A 436 5.22 17.45 -1.81
N PRO A 437 4.99 18.08 -2.99
CA PRO A 437 4.25 19.33 -3.06
C PRO A 437 2.78 19.14 -2.65
N ASN A 438 2.13 20.22 -2.20
CA ASN A 438 0.67 20.32 -2.02
C ASN A 438 0.06 19.19 -1.16
N ASP A 439 0.72 18.82 -0.06
CA ASP A 439 0.25 17.76 0.87
C ASP A 439 0.03 16.39 0.20
N THR A 440 0.71 16.13 -0.93
CA THR A 440 0.55 14.87 -1.69
C THR A 440 1.22 13.67 -1.05
N LYS A 441 1.93 13.85 0.08
CA LYS A 441 2.75 12.81 0.72
C LYS A 441 2.01 11.49 0.97
N GLY A 442 0.75 11.54 1.40
CA GLY A 442 -0.09 10.34 1.57
C GLY A 442 -0.36 9.62 0.25
N LEU A 443 -0.66 10.36 -0.82
CA LEU A 443 -0.90 9.81 -2.17
C LEU A 443 0.39 9.25 -2.78
N GLN A 444 1.53 9.88 -2.52
CA GLN A 444 2.86 9.43 -2.96
C GLN A 444 3.26 8.10 -2.29
N ALA A 445 2.92 7.93 -1.01
CA ALA A 445 3.09 6.67 -0.30
C ALA A 445 2.20 5.57 -0.89
N ALA A 446 0.93 5.90 -1.18
CA ALA A 446 0.01 4.97 -1.84
C ALA A 446 0.49 4.56 -3.24
N PHE A 447 0.96 5.50 -4.05
CA PHE A 447 1.57 5.22 -5.36
C PHE A 447 2.76 4.27 -5.23
N THR A 448 3.64 4.48 -4.25
CA THR A 448 4.82 3.62 -4.04
C THR A 448 4.41 2.17 -3.77
N ALA A 449 3.37 1.95 -2.96
CA ALA A 449 2.83 0.62 -2.70
C ALA A 449 2.16 0.02 -3.95
N ALA A 450 1.33 0.81 -4.63
CA ALA A 450 0.59 0.37 -5.82
C ALA A 450 1.51 0.04 -7.00
N HIS A 451 2.59 0.80 -7.20
CA HIS A 451 3.58 0.56 -8.24
C HIS A 451 4.19 -0.84 -8.10
N ILE A 452 4.68 -1.21 -6.91
CA ILE A 452 5.26 -2.55 -6.67
C ILE A 452 4.23 -3.66 -6.93
N GLN A 453 2.98 -3.46 -6.51
CA GLN A 453 1.90 -4.42 -6.73
C GLN A 453 1.50 -4.56 -8.21
N THR A 454 1.80 -3.56 -9.03
CA THR A 454 1.46 -3.55 -10.46
C THR A 454 2.46 -4.32 -11.31
N VAL A 455 3.67 -4.56 -10.81
CA VAL A 455 4.75 -5.22 -11.57
C VAL A 455 5.18 -6.59 -11.00
N PRO A 456 4.25 -7.47 -10.57
CA PRO A 456 4.58 -8.69 -9.82
C PRO A 456 5.35 -9.73 -10.65
N THR A 457 5.18 -9.71 -11.98
CA THR A 457 5.91 -10.60 -12.90
C THR A 457 7.31 -10.06 -13.21
N LEU A 458 7.49 -8.74 -13.24
CA LEU A 458 8.77 -8.12 -13.56
C LEU A 458 9.78 -8.28 -12.42
N VAL A 459 9.38 -8.10 -11.17
CA VAL A 459 10.31 -8.09 -10.03
C VAL A 459 11.11 -9.41 -9.93
N PRO A 460 10.49 -10.61 -9.94
CA PRO A 460 11.22 -11.88 -9.98
C PRO A 460 12.19 -11.99 -11.17
N TYR A 461 11.75 -11.55 -12.36
CA TYR A 461 12.58 -11.54 -13.56
C TYR A 461 13.85 -10.69 -13.34
N MET A 462 13.68 -9.46 -12.87
CA MET A 462 14.78 -8.55 -12.61
C MET A 462 15.71 -9.04 -11.49
N VAL A 463 15.14 -9.63 -10.42
CA VAL A 463 15.91 -10.24 -9.33
C VAL A 463 16.79 -11.37 -9.85
N SER A 464 16.27 -12.28 -10.69
CA SER A 464 17.04 -13.40 -11.24
C SER A 464 18.25 -12.96 -12.08
N GLN A 465 18.11 -11.83 -12.78
CA GLN A 465 19.16 -11.30 -13.67
C GLN A 465 20.18 -10.41 -12.94
N THR A 466 19.86 -9.95 -11.72
CA THR A 466 20.71 -9.01 -10.96
C THR A 466 22.11 -9.56 -10.64
N PRO A 467 22.32 -10.84 -10.26
CA PRO A 467 23.65 -11.38 -9.94
C PRO A 467 24.68 -11.17 -11.05
N ALA A 468 24.26 -11.18 -12.33
CA ALA A 468 25.15 -10.98 -13.48
C ALA A 468 25.76 -9.57 -13.55
N ARG A 469 25.27 -8.62 -12.76
CA ARG A 469 25.77 -7.23 -12.68
C ARG A 469 26.56 -6.93 -11.40
N LEU A 470 26.68 -7.90 -10.50
CA LEU A 470 27.35 -7.73 -9.22
C LEU A 470 28.78 -8.24 -9.27
N SER A 471 29.63 -7.78 -8.35
CA SER A 471 30.90 -8.46 -8.06
C SER A 471 30.60 -9.91 -7.66
N GLN A 472 31.56 -10.83 -7.86
CA GLN A 472 31.36 -12.24 -7.50
C GLN A 472 30.89 -12.40 -6.05
N ARG A 473 31.52 -11.67 -5.11
CA ARG A 473 31.19 -11.73 -3.69
C ARG A 473 29.77 -11.22 -3.40
N SER A 474 29.38 -10.10 -4.01
CA SER A 474 28.02 -9.58 -3.88
C SER A 474 26.99 -10.48 -4.54
N ALA A 475 27.30 -11.11 -5.68
CA ALA A 475 26.43 -12.06 -6.36
C ALA A 475 26.16 -13.30 -5.49
N GLU A 476 27.20 -13.90 -4.91
CA GLU A 476 27.07 -15.06 -4.01
C GLU A 476 26.21 -14.74 -2.78
N TYR A 477 26.41 -13.56 -2.17
CA TYR A 477 25.57 -13.11 -1.07
C TYR A 477 24.13 -12.83 -1.53
N PHE A 478 23.95 -12.18 -2.68
CA PHE A 478 22.64 -11.86 -3.23
C PHE A 478 21.81 -13.12 -3.46
N ILE A 479 22.37 -14.12 -4.13
CA ILE A 479 21.71 -15.40 -4.40
C ILE A 479 21.22 -16.04 -3.08
N LYS A 480 22.14 -16.26 -2.13
CA LYS A 480 21.82 -16.89 -0.84
C LYS A 480 20.79 -16.12 -0.03
N SER A 481 20.94 -14.79 0.04
CA SER A 481 19.99 -13.95 0.78
C SER A 481 18.59 -13.98 0.17
N ARG A 482 18.47 -14.04 -1.16
CA ARG A 482 17.17 -14.06 -1.84
C ARG A 482 16.50 -15.43 -1.77
N GLU A 483 17.27 -16.53 -1.78
CA GLU A 483 16.72 -17.86 -1.50
C GLU A 483 16.03 -17.90 -0.14
N VAL A 484 16.64 -17.30 0.88
CA VAL A 484 16.05 -17.18 2.23
C VAL A 484 14.85 -16.22 2.24
N GLU A 485 15.02 -15.01 1.72
CA GLU A 485 13.98 -13.96 1.74
C GLU A 485 12.70 -14.41 1.01
N PHE A 486 12.85 -15.09 -0.12
CA PHE A 486 11.73 -15.57 -0.93
C PHE A 486 11.37 -17.04 -0.71
N LYS A 487 11.99 -17.70 0.29
CA LYS A 487 11.76 -19.11 0.64
C LYS A 487 11.89 -20.08 -0.53
N LEU A 488 12.85 -19.82 -1.42
CA LEU A 488 13.15 -20.68 -2.56
C LEU A 488 14.05 -21.83 -2.12
N LYS A 489 13.91 -23.01 -2.75
CA LYS A 489 14.87 -24.10 -2.54
C LYS A 489 16.13 -23.85 -3.37
N LYS A 490 15.98 -23.18 -4.51
CA LYS A 490 17.05 -22.77 -5.42
C LYS A 490 16.72 -21.45 -6.09
N PHE A 491 17.70 -20.57 -6.21
CA PHE A 491 17.53 -19.27 -6.86
C PHE A 491 17.08 -19.38 -8.32
N GLU A 492 17.42 -20.48 -9.00
CA GLU A 492 16.98 -20.76 -10.36
C GLU A 492 15.46 -20.90 -10.51
N GLU A 493 14.71 -21.09 -9.42
CA GLU A 493 13.24 -21.07 -9.42
C GLU A 493 12.68 -19.71 -9.86
N PHE A 494 13.45 -18.63 -9.74
CA PHE A 494 13.09 -17.33 -10.30
C PHE A 494 13.32 -17.22 -11.82
N MET A 495 14.12 -18.10 -12.43
CA MET A 495 14.40 -17.99 -13.85
C MET A 495 13.23 -18.52 -14.67
N PRO A 496 12.59 -17.69 -15.53
CA PRO A 496 11.60 -18.20 -16.46
C PRO A 496 12.30 -19.11 -17.48
N THR A 497 11.66 -20.23 -17.83
CA THR A 497 12.18 -21.17 -18.83
C THR A 497 11.15 -21.41 -19.93
N GLY A 498 11.63 -21.47 -21.18
CA GLY A 498 10.82 -21.83 -22.35
C GLY A 498 9.66 -20.87 -22.64
N GLU A 499 8.51 -21.44 -23.01
CA GLU A 499 7.27 -20.74 -23.41
C GLU A 499 6.74 -19.74 -22.36
N LYS A 500 7.15 -19.91 -21.10
CA LYS A 500 6.80 -19.00 -20.00
C LYS A 500 7.41 -17.60 -20.16
N VAL A 501 8.54 -17.47 -20.86
CA VAL A 501 9.22 -16.19 -21.07
C VAL A 501 8.35 -15.23 -21.87
N ASP A 502 7.75 -15.68 -22.97
CA ASP A 502 6.91 -14.83 -23.82
C ASP A 502 5.62 -14.42 -23.11
N GLN A 503 5.02 -15.33 -22.32
CA GLN A 503 3.85 -15.05 -21.50
C GLN A 503 4.15 -14.03 -20.40
N ASP A 504 5.32 -14.15 -19.75
CA ASP A 504 5.75 -13.21 -18.71
C ASP A 504 6.01 -11.83 -19.29
N TRP A 505 6.66 -11.74 -20.47
CA TRP A 505 6.87 -10.46 -21.15
C TRP A 505 5.59 -9.78 -21.58
N LYS A 506 4.56 -10.53 -21.99
CA LYS A 506 3.23 -9.99 -22.25
C LYS A 506 2.59 -9.40 -20.98
N LYS A 507 2.68 -10.11 -19.84
CA LYS A 507 2.17 -9.60 -18.55
C LYS A 507 2.93 -8.37 -18.08
N ILE A 508 4.25 -8.32 -18.33
CA ILE A 508 5.08 -7.16 -18.04
C ILE A 508 4.60 -5.96 -18.88
N GLU A 509 4.36 -6.14 -20.18
CA GLU A 509 3.80 -5.08 -21.03
C GLU A 509 2.44 -4.57 -20.52
N GLU A 510 1.53 -5.48 -20.15
CA GLU A 510 0.24 -5.14 -19.54
C GLU A 510 0.39 -4.35 -18.23
N SER A 511 1.40 -4.69 -17.42
CA SER A 511 1.75 -3.96 -16.20
C SER A 511 2.18 -2.52 -16.50
N PHE A 512 2.98 -2.31 -17.54
CA PHE A 512 3.36 -0.97 -17.98
C PHE A 512 2.17 -0.19 -18.57
N GLU A 513 1.24 -0.83 -19.28
CA GLU A 513 -0.01 -0.15 -19.67
C GLU A 513 -0.83 0.30 -18.44
N MET A 514 -0.83 -0.48 -17.36
CA MET A 514 -1.50 -0.09 -16.12
C MET A 514 -0.81 1.12 -15.46
N LEU A 515 0.53 1.13 -15.42
CA LEU A 515 1.29 2.29 -14.93
C LEU A 515 1.03 3.54 -15.79
N ASP A 516 0.97 3.38 -17.12
CA ASP A 516 0.70 4.47 -18.06
C ASP A 516 -0.66 5.11 -17.80
N LYS A 517 -1.69 4.33 -17.46
CA LYS A 517 -3.02 4.87 -17.13
C LYS A 517 -2.96 5.91 -16.01
N TRP A 518 -2.13 5.70 -14.99
CA TRP A 518 -1.99 6.67 -13.91
C TRP A 518 -1.30 7.96 -14.36
N PHE A 519 -0.27 7.87 -15.19
CA PHE A 519 0.40 9.04 -15.76
C PHE A 519 -0.50 9.81 -16.74
N ARG A 520 -1.34 9.11 -17.50
CA ARG A 520 -2.28 9.72 -18.47
C ARG A 520 -3.27 10.68 -17.82
N GLU A 521 -3.63 10.48 -16.55
CA GLU A 521 -4.53 11.37 -15.80
C GLU A 521 -4.00 12.81 -15.69
N THR A 522 -2.70 13.02 -15.90
CA THR A 522 -2.07 14.35 -15.80
C THR A 522 -1.39 14.82 -17.08
N ASP A 523 -1.52 14.07 -18.19
CA ASP A 523 -0.85 14.36 -19.47
C ASP A 523 -1.19 15.76 -20.02
N GLU A 524 -2.39 16.26 -19.77
CA GLU A 524 -2.79 17.61 -20.19
C GLU A 524 -1.94 18.72 -19.54
N LYS A 525 -1.30 18.42 -18.41
CA LYS A 525 -0.48 19.36 -17.63
C LYS A 525 1.01 19.14 -17.80
N GLY A 526 1.45 17.91 -18.11
CA GLY A 526 2.85 17.58 -18.31
C GLY A 526 3.15 16.09 -18.16
N PRO A 527 4.43 15.68 -18.31
CA PRO A 527 4.81 14.27 -18.42
C PRO A 527 4.90 13.53 -17.07
N PHE A 528 4.80 14.23 -15.95
CA PHE A 528 4.98 13.69 -14.60
C PHE A 528 3.64 13.34 -13.94
N MET A 529 3.68 12.54 -12.87
CA MET A 529 2.51 12.12 -12.09
C MET A 529 1.71 13.28 -11.49
N LEU A 530 2.34 14.44 -11.27
CA LEU A 530 1.66 15.66 -10.83
C LEU A 530 1.61 16.71 -11.96
N GLY A 531 1.62 16.27 -13.23
CA GLY A 531 1.59 17.10 -14.42
C GLY A 531 2.97 17.66 -14.77
N ASN A 532 3.17 18.96 -14.54
CA ASN A 532 4.44 19.64 -14.85
C ASN A 532 5.43 19.66 -13.69
N LYS A 533 5.11 19.02 -12.56
CA LYS A 533 5.99 18.97 -11.39
C LYS A 533 6.51 17.56 -11.17
N ILE A 534 7.84 17.44 -11.12
CA ILE A 534 8.51 16.23 -10.62
C ILE A 534 8.10 16.01 -9.17
N SER A 535 7.86 14.76 -8.83
CA SER A 535 7.40 14.36 -7.51
C SER A 535 8.01 13.02 -7.09
N TRP A 536 7.77 12.57 -5.87
CA TRP A 536 8.30 11.30 -5.37
C TRP A 536 7.91 10.10 -6.25
N ALA A 537 6.70 10.06 -6.80
CA ALA A 537 6.20 9.00 -7.66
C ALA A 537 7.04 8.90 -8.95
N ASP A 538 7.41 10.04 -9.52
CA ASP A 538 8.28 10.10 -10.70
C ASP A 538 9.69 9.60 -10.37
N VAL A 539 10.25 10.02 -9.23
CA VAL A 539 11.55 9.54 -8.73
C VAL A 539 11.52 8.02 -8.50
N ASN A 540 10.45 7.50 -7.89
CA ASN A 540 10.26 6.08 -7.65
C ASN A 540 10.20 5.29 -8.97
N MET A 541 9.40 5.77 -9.94
CA MET A 541 9.26 5.13 -11.24
C MET A 541 10.56 5.17 -12.06
N VAL A 542 11.25 6.31 -12.08
CA VAL A 542 12.55 6.48 -12.75
C VAL A 542 13.62 5.62 -12.12
N SER A 543 13.65 5.51 -10.78
CA SER A 543 14.61 4.63 -10.10
C SER A 543 14.42 3.17 -10.50
N PHE A 544 13.17 2.75 -10.65
CA PHE A 544 12.81 1.42 -11.10
C PHE A 544 13.17 1.18 -12.57
N LEU A 545 12.89 2.13 -13.46
CA LEU A 545 13.31 2.09 -14.87
C LEU A 545 14.83 2.03 -15.02
N LYS A 546 15.58 2.77 -14.19
CA LYS A 546 17.05 2.71 -14.15
C LYS A 546 17.56 1.35 -13.72
N TRP A 547 16.96 0.74 -12.69
CA TRP A 547 17.30 -0.63 -12.28
C TRP A 547 17.08 -1.62 -13.42
N ILE A 548 15.95 -1.52 -14.11
CA ILE A 548 15.63 -2.35 -15.28
C ILE A 548 16.67 -2.18 -16.38
N LYS A 549 16.91 -0.94 -16.80
CA LYS A 549 17.91 -0.59 -17.83
C LYS A 549 19.29 -1.14 -17.48
N PHE A 550 19.72 -1.00 -16.22
CA PHE A 550 21.03 -1.45 -15.76
C PHE A 550 21.15 -2.97 -15.78
N VAL A 551 20.16 -3.68 -15.25
CA VAL A 551 20.21 -5.15 -15.15
C VAL A 551 20.08 -5.81 -16.52
N LEU A 552 19.13 -5.39 -17.36
CA LEU A 552 18.99 -5.94 -18.71
C LEU A 552 20.15 -5.49 -19.62
N GLY A 553 20.64 -4.28 -19.42
CA GLY A 553 21.66 -3.63 -20.24
C GLY A 553 21.04 -2.80 -21.36
N GLU A 554 21.68 -1.68 -21.68
CA GLU A 554 21.15 -0.66 -22.60
C GLU A 554 20.91 -1.16 -24.03
N GLY A 555 21.67 -2.16 -24.49
CA GLY A 555 21.53 -2.76 -25.82
C GLY A 555 20.61 -3.99 -25.87
N SER A 556 19.95 -4.37 -24.76
CA SER A 556 19.08 -5.55 -24.73
C SER A 556 17.78 -5.32 -25.50
N LYS A 557 17.21 -6.40 -26.06
CA LYS A 557 15.93 -6.34 -26.78
C LYS A 557 14.80 -5.96 -25.84
N GLU A 558 14.84 -6.53 -24.65
CA GLU A 558 13.92 -6.36 -23.54
C GLU A 558 13.85 -4.90 -23.09
N TRP A 559 15.00 -4.26 -22.88
CA TRP A 559 15.03 -2.83 -22.60
C TRP A 559 14.51 -1.99 -23.78
N GLY A 560 14.83 -2.42 -25.01
CA GLY A 560 14.31 -1.83 -26.24
C GLY A 560 12.78 -1.81 -26.30
N TRP A 561 12.12 -2.88 -25.85
CA TRP A 561 10.66 -2.95 -25.75
C TRP A 561 10.13 -1.98 -24.69
N ILE A 562 10.62 -2.08 -23.45
CA ILE A 562 10.13 -1.27 -22.32
C ILE A 562 10.22 0.23 -22.64
N LYS A 563 11.35 0.70 -23.16
CA LYS A 563 11.50 2.13 -23.48
C LYS A 563 10.60 2.62 -24.62
N SER A 564 10.06 1.72 -25.44
CA SER A 564 9.22 2.01 -26.60
C SER A 564 7.71 1.91 -26.30
N TRP A 565 7.33 1.17 -25.27
CA TRP A 565 5.93 1.03 -24.87
C TRP A 565 5.29 2.37 -24.52
N ASN A 566 3.97 2.41 -24.60
CA ASN A 566 3.17 3.57 -24.19
C ASN A 566 3.58 4.86 -24.92
N GLY A 567 3.78 4.76 -26.24
CA GLY A 567 4.25 5.88 -27.06
C GLY A 567 5.67 6.35 -26.72
N GLY A 568 6.48 5.48 -26.10
CA GLY A 568 7.81 5.81 -25.62
C GLY A 568 7.85 6.56 -24.29
N ARG A 569 6.74 6.59 -23.52
CA ARG A 569 6.66 7.31 -22.23
C ARG A 569 7.85 6.99 -21.33
N TRP A 570 8.13 5.71 -21.12
CA TRP A 570 9.15 5.27 -20.16
C TRP A 570 10.56 5.68 -20.57
N GLY A 571 10.86 5.61 -21.87
CA GLY A 571 12.11 6.11 -22.41
C GLY A 571 12.23 7.63 -22.30
N ASN A 572 11.14 8.38 -22.47
CA ASN A 572 11.13 9.83 -22.36
C ASN A 572 11.18 10.31 -20.91
N LEU A 573 10.45 9.67 -20.00
CA LEU A 573 10.49 9.96 -18.56
C LEU A 573 11.90 9.79 -18.00
N LEU A 574 12.64 8.76 -18.42
CA LEU A 574 14.06 8.63 -18.05
C LEU A 574 14.91 9.83 -18.53
N LYS A 575 14.69 10.30 -19.76
CA LYS A 575 15.46 11.43 -20.32
C LYS A 575 15.23 12.73 -19.54
N GLU A 576 14.00 12.98 -19.07
CA GLU A 576 13.69 14.13 -18.20
C GLU A 576 14.56 14.14 -16.92
N PHE A 577 15.04 12.97 -16.51
CA PHE A 577 15.87 12.76 -15.33
C PHE A 577 17.37 12.60 -15.62
N ASP A 578 17.83 12.68 -16.87
CA ASP A 578 19.25 12.53 -17.21
C ASP A 578 20.11 13.58 -16.47
N GLN A 579 19.58 14.80 -16.30
CA GLN A 579 20.23 15.87 -15.53
C GLN A 579 20.43 15.57 -14.04
N TYR A 580 19.66 14.62 -13.47
CA TYR A 580 19.76 14.19 -12.08
C TYR A 580 20.49 12.85 -11.92
N SER A 581 21.13 12.34 -12.98
CA SER A 581 21.65 10.98 -13.05
C SER A 581 23.16 10.86 -12.90
N THR A 582 23.85 11.96 -12.57
CA THR A 582 25.30 11.97 -12.40
C THR A 582 25.71 11.12 -11.20
N ILE A 583 26.60 10.15 -11.43
CA ILE A 583 27.24 9.38 -10.36
C ILE A 583 28.49 10.14 -9.93
N VAL A 584 28.55 10.54 -8.67
CA VAL A 584 29.70 11.24 -8.08
C VAL A 584 30.48 10.27 -7.20
N VAL A 585 31.72 9.96 -7.60
CA VAL A 585 32.62 9.04 -6.87
C VAL A 585 33.66 9.83 -6.10
#